data_AF-A0A7X9QEB0-F1
#
_entry.id   AF-A0A7X9QEB0-F1
#
_cell.length_a   1.000
_cell.length_b   1.000
_cell.length_c   1.000
_cell.angle_alpha   90.00
_cell.angle_beta   90.00
_cell.angle_gamma   90.00
#
_symmetry.space_group_name_H-M   'P 1'
#
loop_
_entity.id
_entity.type
_entity.pdbx_description
1 polymer ?
#
loop_
_entity_poly.entity_id
_entity_poly.type
_entity_poly.pdbx_seq_one_letter_code
_entity_poly.pdbx_strand_id
1 'polypeptide(L)'
;NLFKCAIFGNDPNWGRVLAAAGTTTAAFDPEAVDVSFNGVGVFVGGQLGADRSGVSLAGREVLVEVNLHAGAESAAIWTNDLTYDYVKENAESST
;
A
#
# COMPACT_ATOMS: atom_id res chain seq x y z
N ASN A 1 9.17 0.97 -4.48
CA ASN A 1 8.83 1.73 -5.72
C ASN A 1 7.55 1.28 -6.38
N LEU A 2 7.35 -0.02 -6.66
CA LEU A 2 6.12 -0.50 -7.31
C LEU A 2 4.84 -0.04 -6.61
N PHE A 3 4.79 -0.08 -5.28
CA PHE A 3 3.64 0.42 -4.52
C PHE A 3 3.36 1.91 -4.79
N LYS A 4 4.38 2.79 -4.69
CA LYS A 4 4.25 4.23 -4.95
C LYS A 4 3.73 4.53 -6.37
N CYS A 5 4.16 3.75 -7.37
CA CYS A 5 3.63 3.85 -8.73
C CYS A 5 2.17 3.37 -8.84
N ALA A 6 1.76 2.37 -8.05
CA ALA A 6 0.37 1.92 -8.02
C ALA A 6 -0.55 3.01 -7.45
N ILE A 7 -0.11 3.70 -6.39
CA ILE A 7 -0.84 4.83 -5.81
C ILE A 7 -0.99 5.96 -6.85
N PHE A 8 0.08 6.33 -7.55
CA PHE A 8 0.01 7.31 -8.65
C PHE A 8 -1.00 6.90 -9.74
N GLY A 9 -1.03 5.61 -10.07
CA GLY A 9 -1.95 5.04 -11.06
C GLY A 9 -3.38 4.80 -10.56
N ASN A 10 -3.73 5.19 -9.33
CA ASN A 10 -5.01 4.89 -8.67
C ASN A 10 -5.35 3.38 -8.64
N ASP A 11 -4.34 2.52 -8.53
CA ASP A 11 -4.50 1.05 -8.44
C ASP A 11 -4.37 0.59 -6.97
N PRO A 12 -5.45 0.17 -6.29
CA PRO A 12 -5.43 -0.37 -4.93
C PRO A 12 -4.82 -1.78 -4.89
N ASN A 13 -3.53 -1.87 -5.19
CA ASN A 13 -2.81 -3.12 -5.42
C ASN A 13 -2.27 -3.71 -4.12
N TRP A 14 -3.11 -4.46 -3.40
CA TRP A 14 -2.71 -5.16 -2.17
C TRP A 14 -1.56 -6.16 -2.40
N GLY A 15 -1.45 -6.75 -3.60
CA GLY A 15 -0.35 -7.68 -3.91
C GLY A 15 1.02 -7.00 -3.82
N ARG A 16 1.14 -5.73 -4.22
CA ARG A 16 2.37 -4.95 -4.05
C ARG A 16 2.65 -4.58 -2.59
N VAL A 17 1.62 -4.48 -1.75
CA VAL A 17 1.77 -4.28 -0.30
C VAL A 17 2.33 -5.54 0.34
N LEU A 18 1.71 -6.70 0.10
CA LEU A 18 2.18 -7.99 0.64
C LEU A 18 3.58 -8.35 0.15
N ALA A 19 3.89 -8.11 -1.12
CA ALA A 19 5.22 -8.34 -1.67
C ALA A 19 6.30 -7.51 -0.94
N ALA A 20 5.99 -6.29 -0.50
CA ALA A 20 6.90 -5.46 0.29
C ALA A 20 6.98 -5.92 1.76
N ALA A 21 5.86 -6.28 2.39
CA ALA A 21 5.85 -6.79 3.75
C ALA A 21 6.65 -8.11 3.88
N GLY A 22 6.55 -8.98 2.86
CA GLY A 22 7.25 -10.26 2.79
C GLY A 22 8.77 -10.16 2.63
N THR A 23 9.34 -8.98 2.38
CA THR A 23 10.81 -8.80 2.38
C THR A 23 11.39 -8.54 3.77
N THR A 24 10.54 -8.40 4.78
CA THR A 24 10.96 -8.13 6.16
C THR A 24 11.29 -9.43 6.90
N THR A 25 12.02 -9.32 8.01
CA THR A 25 12.26 -10.45 8.94
C THR A 25 11.27 -10.46 10.10
N ALA A 26 10.19 -9.66 10.03
CA ALA A 26 9.17 -9.60 11.06
C ALA A 26 8.40 -10.93 11.13
N ALA A 27 8.05 -11.37 12.34
CA ALA A 27 7.24 -12.56 12.54
C ALA A 27 5.75 -12.20 12.45
N PHE A 28 5.07 -12.68 11.41
CA PHE A 28 3.62 -12.61 11.24
C PHE A 28 3.15 -13.79 10.38
N ASP A 29 1.86 -14.10 10.43
CA ASP A 29 1.25 -15.14 9.60
C ASP A 29 0.72 -14.50 8.30
N PRO A 30 1.27 -14.83 7.12
CA PRO A 30 0.78 -14.31 5.84
C PRO A 30 -0.69 -14.66 5.55
N GLU A 31 -1.20 -15.76 6.11
CA GLU A 31 -2.59 -16.20 5.94
C GLU A 31 -3.57 -15.44 6.84
N ALA A 32 -3.08 -14.59 7.74
CA ALA A 32 -3.91 -13.76 8.61
C ALA A 32 -3.96 -12.28 8.18
N VAL A 33 -3.07 -11.84 7.27
CA VAL A 33 -2.90 -10.41 6.96
C VAL A 33 -4.16 -9.78 6.36
N ASP A 34 -4.48 -8.57 6.82
CA ASP A 34 -5.46 -7.69 6.20
C ASP A 34 -4.78 -6.49 5.54
N VAL A 35 -5.32 -6.06 4.39
CA VAL A 35 -4.96 -4.82 3.71
C VAL A 35 -6.24 -4.07 3.33
N SER A 36 -6.36 -2.84 3.81
CA SER A 36 -7.43 -1.91 3.44
C SER A 36 -6.88 -0.71 2.68
N PHE A 37 -7.69 -0.15 1.78
CA PHE A 37 -7.46 1.14 1.16
C PHE A 37 -8.68 2.02 1.41
N ASN A 38 -8.48 3.19 2.03
CA ASN A 38 -9.55 4.13 2.38
C ASN A 38 -10.73 3.44 3.08
N GLY A 39 -10.44 2.53 4.01
CA GLY A 39 -11.41 1.76 4.78
C GLY A 39 -12.03 0.55 4.06
N VAL A 40 -11.70 0.30 2.79
CA VAL A 40 -12.19 -0.87 2.04
C VAL A 40 -11.16 -2.01 2.16
N GLY A 41 -11.53 -3.07 2.88
CA GLY A 41 -10.72 -4.28 3.00
C GLY A 41 -10.70 -5.09 1.70
N VAL A 42 -9.62 -4.98 0.92
CA VAL A 42 -9.46 -5.65 -0.38
C VAL A 42 -8.74 -7.00 -0.27
N PHE A 43 -8.07 -7.23 0.86
CA PHE A 43 -7.49 -8.50 1.25
C PHE A 43 -7.70 -8.64 2.75
N VAL A 44 -8.39 -9.68 3.21
CA VAL A 44 -8.79 -9.82 4.62
C VAL A 44 -8.69 -11.28 5.00
N GLY A 45 -8.02 -11.61 6.10
CA GLY A 45 -7.81 -12.98 6.58
C GLY A 45 -7.15 -13.87 5.53
N GLY A 46 -6.09 -13.36 4.89
CA GLY A 46 -5.28 -14.14 3.94
C GLY A 46 -5.94 -14.41 2.59
N GLN A 47 -7.09 -13.80 2.30
CA GLN A 47 -7.86 -14.05 1.08
C GLN A 47 -8.40 -12.76 0.45
N LEU A 48 -8.88 -12.88 -0.79
CA LEU A 48 -9.51 -11.79 -1.52
C LEU A 48 -10.71 -11.23 -0.73
N GLY A 49 -10.69 -9.93 -0.47
CA GLY A 49 -11.76 -9.19 0.18
C GLY A 49 -12.73 -8.57 -0.83
N ALA A 50 -13.12 -7.32 -0.58
CA ALA A 50 -14.00 -6.55 -1.45
C ALA A 50 -13.38 -6.32 -2.84
N ASP A 51 -14.24 -6.10 -3.84
CA ASP A 51 -13.79 -5.74 -5.18
C ASP A 51 -13.06 -4.39 -5.15
N ARG A 52 -11.86 -4.40 -5.70
CA ARG A 52 -10.98 -3.24 -5.86
C ARG A 52 -11.61 -2.13 -6.69
N SER A 53 -12.58 -2.45 -7.57
CA SER A 53 -13.32 -1.45 -8.34
C SER A 53 -14.14 -0.49 -7.46
N GLY A 54 -14.46 -0.89 -6.23
CA GLY A 54 -15.15 -0.06 -5.24
C GLY A 54 -14.24 0.89 -4.45
N VAL A 55 -12.92 0.86 -4.69
CA VAL A 55 -11.95 1.70 -3.98
C VAL A 55 -11.62 2.94 -4.81
N SER A 56 -11.84 4.12 -4.22
CA SER A 56 -11.39 5.38 -4.81
C SER A 56 -10.07 5.83 -4.17
N LEU A 57 -9.02 5.97 -4.98
CA LEU A 57 -7.74 6.55 -4.59
C LEU A 57 -7.53 7.98 -5.13
N ALA A 58 -8.54 8.54 -5.81
CA ALA A 58 -8.45 9.84 -6.49
C ALA A 58 -8.37 11.04 -5.53
N GLY A 59 -8.56 10.82 -4.23
CA GLY A 59 -8.40 11.84 -3.20
C GLY A 59 -6.92 12.22 -3.01
N ARG A 60 -6.69 13.40 -2.43
CA ARG A 60 -5.32 13.85 -2.09
C ARG A 60 -4.64 12.94 -1.08
N GLU A 61 -5.42 12.37 -0.16
CA GLU A 61 -4.95 11.48 0.88
C GLU A 61 -5.44 10.06 0.58
N VAL A 62 -4.52 9.12 0.68
CA VAL A 62 -4.78 7.69 0.60
C VAL A 62 -4.34 7.07 1.90
N LEU A 63 -5.29 6.49 2.63
CA LEU A 63 -5.01 5.68 3.81
C LEU A 63 -4.87 4.22 3.37
N VAL A 64 -3.73 3.62 3.70
CA VAL A 64 -3.52 2.18 3.55
C VAL A 64 -3.25 1.60 4.92
N GLU A 65 -4.10 0.66 5.33
CA GLU A 65 -3.96 0.00 6.62
C GLU A 65 -3.55 -1.45 6.38
N VAL A 66 -2.56 -1.92 7.14
CA VAL A 66 -2.09 -3.30 7.09
C VAL A 66 -2.17 -3.86 8.51
N ASN A 67 -3.02 -4.85 8.71
CA ASN A 67 -3.10 -5.56 9.98
C ASN A 67 -2.38 -6.90 9.86
N LEU A 68 -1.31 -7.07 10.63
CA LEU A 68 -0.50 -8.28 10.64
C LEU A 68 -1.02 -9.36 11.60
N HIS A 69 -1.99 -9.02 12.46
CA HIS A 69 -2.50 -9.91 13.52
C HIS A 69 -1.40 -10.52 14.41
N ALA A 70 -0.30 -9.81 14.58
CA ALA A 70 0.91 -10.29 15.26
C ALA A 70 1.17 -9.60 16.63
N GLY A 71 0.14 -8.98 17.21
CA GLY A 71 0.23 -8.25 18.48
C GLY A 71 -0.68 -7.02 18.52
N ALA A 72 -0.45 -6.15 19.50
CA ALA A 72 -1.21 -4.90 19.67
C ALA A 72 -0.42 -3.64 19.24
N GLU A 73 0.84 -3.82 18.84
CA GLU A 73 1.70 -2.71 18.44
C GLU A 73 1.27 -2.13 17.09
N SER A 74 1.45 -0.82 16.92
CA SER A 74 1.13 -0.12 15.68
C SER A 74 2.17 0.96 15.38
N ALA A 75 2.34 1.25 14.09
CA ALA A 75 3.19 2.33 13.61
C ALA A 75 2.54 2.98 12.39
N ALA A 76 2.77 4.28 12.20
CA ALA A 76 2.29 5.04 11.06
C ALA A 76 3.47 5.66 10.31
N ILE A 77 3.47 5.54 8.99
CA ILE A 77 4.47 6.13 8.11
C ILE A 77 3.75 6.99 7.08
N TRP A 78 4.22 8.23 6.93
CA TRP A 78 3.80 9.11 5.85
C TRP A 78 4.73 8.96 4.65
N THR A 79 4.14 8.78 3.48
CA THR A 79 4.87 8.77 2.21
C THR A 79 4.01 9.38 1.12
N ASN A 80 4.58 9.57 -0.07
CA ASN A 80 3.87 10.04 -1.26
C ASN A 80 3.86 8.95 -2.34
N ASP A 81 3.24 9.24 -3.47
CA ASP A 81 3.32 8.42 -4.67
C ASP A 81 4.63 8.67 -5.44
N LEU A 82 4.80 8.03 -6.60
CA LEU A 82 5.94 8.25 -7.48
C LEU A 82 5.42 8.61 -8.87
N THR A 83 5.49 9.90 -9.20
CA THR A 83 4.91 10.50 -10.41
C THR A 83 5.95 10.65 -11.53
N TYR A 84 5.49 10.93 -12.75
CA TYR A 84 6.37 11.33 -13.85
C TYR A 84 7.10 12.65 -13.55
N ASP A 85 6.41 13.61 -12.93
CA ASP A 85 6.99 14.92 -12.60
C ASP A 85 8.14 14.78 -11.60
N TYR A 86 8.03 13.89 -10.60
CA TYR A 86 9.14 13.60 -9.70
C TYR A 86 10.38 13.11 -10.46
N VAL A 87 10.20 12.21 -11.42
CA VAL A 87 11.30 11.69 -12.24
C VAL A 87 11.89 12.80 -13.12
N LYS A 88 11.05 13.64 -13.71
CA LYS A 88 11.47 14.75 -14.57
C LYS A 88 12.27 15.79 -13.80
N GLU A 89 11.76 16.25 -12.66
CA GLU A 89 12.42 17.26 -11.81
C GLU A 89 13.82 16.80 -11.36
N ASN A 90 13.97 15.54 -10.95
CA ASN A 90 15.24 14.98 -10.48
C ASN A 90 16.18 14.55 -11.61
N ALA A 91 15.70 14.39 -12.85
CA ALA A 91 16.53 14.07 -14.01
C ALA A 91 17.07 15.31 -14.72
N GLU A 92 16.33 16.42 -14.69
CA GLU A 92 16.68 17.68 -15.36
C GLU A 92 17.51 18.62 -14.46
N SER A 93 17.47 18.43 -13.13
CA SER A 93 18.23 19.24 -12.17
C SER A 93 19.35 18.42 -11.54
N SER A 94 20.62 18.86 -11.69
CA SER A 94 21.74 18.31 -10.92
C SER A 94 21.59 18.74 -9.46
N THR A 95 21.05 17.86 -8.62
CA THR A 95 21.06 18.02 -7.15
C THR A 95 21.95 16.94 -6.54
#